data_AF-A0A2H0LGA7-F1
#
_entry.id   AF-A0A2H0LGA7-F1
#
_cell.length_a   1.000
_cell.length_b   1.000
_cell.length_c   1.000
_cell.angle_alpha   90.00
_cell.angle_beta   90.00
_cell.angle_gamma   90.00
#
_symmetry.space_group_name_H-M   'P 1'
#
loop_
_entity.id
_entity.type
_entity.pdbx_description
1 polymer ?
#
loop_
_entity_poly.entity_id
_entity_poly.type
_entity_poly.pdbx_seq_one_letter_code
_entity_poly.pdbx_strand_id
1 'polypeptide(L)' 'MWPAKEWHGVILEDGSDESELPLEEPESWRPPVACPQCRQTDTRFVSMRYEVLVYECALCEIQFEVEP' A
#
# COMPACT_ATOMS: atom_id res chain seq x y z
N MET A 1 58.85 -3.65 -15.15
CA MET A 1 57.97 -3.50 -13.96
C MET A 1 57.16 -2.23 -14.14
N TRP A 2 55.89 -2.28 -13.73
CA TRP A 2 54.76 -1.32 -13.91
C TRP A 2 53.79 -1.73 -15.03
N PRO A 3 52.59 -2.22 -14.68
CA PRO A 3 51.58 -2.58 -15.67
C PRO A 3 50.88 -1.31 -16.20
N ALA A 4 50.64 -1.33 -17.51
CA ALA A 4 49.61 -0.54 -18.16
C ALA A 4 48.24 -0.85 -17.55
N LYS A 5 47.34 0.15 -17.50
CA LYS A 5 46.05 0.13 -18.19
C LYS A 5 45.26 1.39 -17.86
N GLU A 6 44.84 2.02 -18.94
CA GLU A 6 44.04 3.23 -19.01
C GLU A 6 42.68 3.05 -18.34
N TRP A 7 42.24 4.11 -17.66
CA TRP A 7 40.92 4.21 -17.07
C TRP A 7 39.91 4.53 -18.19
N HIS A 8 39.30 3.50 -18.76
CA HIS A 8 38.07 3.66 -19.51
C HIS A 8 36.93 3.23 -18.61
N GLY A 9 36.28 4.24 -18.01
CA GLY A 9 34.97 4.06 -17.41
C GLY A 9 34.00 3.55 -18.46
N VAL A 10 33.21 2.57 -18.06
CA VAL A 10 31.81 2.31 -18.44
C VAL A 10 31.40 1.14 -17.54
N ILE A 11 30.74 1.47 -16.44
CA ILE A 11 29.86 0.54 -15.75
C ILE A 11 28.53 0.71 -16.47
N LEU A 12 28.25 -0.13 -17.46
CA LEU A 12 26.90 -0.35 -17.96
C LEU A 12 26.45 -1.66 -17.32
N GLU A 13 25.77 -1.52 -16.18
CA GLU A 13 24.93 -2.57 -15.61
C GLU A 13 23.85 -2.91 -16.63
N ASP A 14 23.97 -4.07 -17.25
CA ASP A 14 22.99 -4.65 -18.18
C ASP A 14 22.22 -5.73 -17.45
N GLY A 15 20.90 -5.53 -17.35
CA GLY A 15 19.97 -6.51 -16.81
C GLY A 15 19.05 -5.95 -15.74
N SER A 16 18.17 -5.03 -16.14
CA SER A 16 16.90 -4.81 -15.46
C SER A 16 16.15 -6.14 -15.36
N ASP A 17 16.33 -6.84 -14.25
CA ASP A 17 15.29 -7.71 -13.73
C ASP A 17 14.27 -6.77 -13.10
N GLU A 18 13.28 -6.35 -13.91
CA GLU A 18 12.02 -5.82 -13.41
C GLU A 18 11.33 -6.94 -12.63
N SER A 19 11.85 -7.25 -11.44
CA SER A 19 11.09 -7.85 -10.37
C SER A 19 9.99 -6.85 -10.05
N GLU A 20 8.85 -7.01 -10.70
CA GLU A 20 7.58 -6.40 -10.32
C GLU A 20 7.37 -6.72 -8.85
N LEU A 21 7.81 -5.81 -7.97
CA LEU A 21 7.48 -5.88 -6.56
C LEU A 21 5.95 -5.91 -6.51
N PRO A 22 5.30 -6.94 -5.93
CA PRO A 22 3.90 -6.81 -5.62
C PRO A 22 3.81 -5.59 -4.71
N LEU A 23 3.27 -4.50 -5.25
CA LEU A 23 2.83 -3.35 -4.48
C LEU A 23 1.62 -3.84 -3.67
N GLU A 24 1.85 -4.71 -2.69
CA GLU A 24 0.98 -4.79 -1.53
C GLU A 24 1.11 -3.42 -0.87
N GLU A 25 0.22 -2.52 -1.29
CA GLU A 25 -0.02 -1.27 -0.63
C GLU A 25 -0.10 -1.58 0.87
N PRO A 26 0.64 -0.89 1.76
CA PRO A 26 0.42 -1.08 3.18
C PRO A 26 -1.01 -0.60 3.49
N GLU A 27 -1.97 -1.52 3.56
CA GLU A 27 -3.37 -1.32 3.96
C GLU A 27 -3.51 -0.83 5.42
N SER A 28 -2.45 -0.26 6.01
CA SER A 28 -2.34 0.06 7.43
C SER A 28 -2.30 1.55 7.76
N TRP A 29 -2.48 2.46 6.79
CA TRP A 29 -2.52 3.89 7.11
C TRP A 29 -3.89 4.35 7.63
N ARG A 30 -4.94 3.53 7.49
CA ARG A 30 -6.28 3.91 7.95
C ARG A 30 -6.59 3.31 9.31
N PRO A 31 -6.97 4.14 10.30
CA PRO A 31 -7.29 3.64 11.62
C PRO A 31 -8.52 2.72 11.56
N PRO A 32 -8.54 1.65 12.38
CA PRO A 32 -9.70 0.77 12.45
C PRO A 32 -10.89 1.55 13.01
N VAL A 33 -12.00 1.59 12.27
CA VAL A 33 -13.20 2.33 12.69
C VAL A 33 -14.18 1.40 13.40
N ALA A 34 -14.75 1.86 14.51
CA ALA A 34 -15.79 1.12 15.21
C ALA A 34 -17.11 1.17 14.43
N CYS A 35 -17.69 0.00 14.17
CA CYS A 35 -19.01 -0.11 13.55
C CYS A 35 -20.09 0.55 14.42
N PRO A 36 -20.98 1.40 13.88
CA PRO A 36 -22.00 2.08 14.66
C PRO A 36 -23.05 1.14 15.28
N GLN A 37 -23.19 -0.08 14.73
CA GLN A 37 -24.19 -1.06 15.18
C GLN A 37 -23.66 -1.99 16.29
N CYS A 38 -22.50 -2.62 16.07
CA CYS A 38 -21.94 -3.59 17.03
C CYS A 38 -20.78 -3.04 17.85
N ARG A 39 -20.27 -1.85 17.53
CA ARG A 39 -19.10 -1.19 18.15
C ARG A 39 -17.78 -1.96 18.09
N GLN A 40 -17.74 -3.00 17.25
CA GLN A 40 -16.51 -3.71 16.96
C GLN A 40 -15.69 -2.96 15.90
N THR A 41 -14.38 -3.09 15.98
CA THR A 41 -13.42 -2.47 15.05
C THR A 41 -13.04 -3.40 13.89
N ASP A 42 -13.76 -4.51 13.74
CA ASP A 42 -13.61 -5.48 12.65
C ASP A 42 -14.31 -4.94 11.39
N THR A 43 -13.72 -3.89 10.83
CA THR A 43 -14.25 -3.14 9.70
C THR A 43 -13.20 -3.04 8.61
N ARG A 44 -13.63 -3.16 7.35
CA ARG A 44 -12.78 -3.05 6.17
C ARG A 44 -13.09 -1.78 5.42
N PHE A 45 -12.05 -1.11 4.92
CA PHE A 45 -12.26 0.01 4.01
C PHE A 45 -12.77 -0.52 2.66
N VAL A 46 -13.82 0.10 2.12
CA VAL A 46 -14.42 -0.29 0.84
C VAL A 46 -14.06 0.69 -0.25
N SER A 47 -14.39 1.98 -0.05
CA SER A 47 -14.20 3.01 -1.06
C SER A 47 -14.32 4.40 -0.45
N MET A 48 -13.75 5.40 -1.10
CA MET A 48 -13.95 6.80 -0.73
C MET A 48 -14.96 7.41 -1.69
N ARG A 49 -15.95 8.11 -1.16
CA ARG A 49 -16.96 8.81 -1.97
C ARG A 49 -16.91 10.28 -1.62
N TYR A 50 -16.52 11.11 -2.58
CA TYR A 50 -16.27 12.54 -2.37
C TYR A 50 -15.23 12.77 -1.26
N GLU A 51 -15.69 13.10 -0.05
CA GLU A 51 -14.88 13.38 1.14
C GLU A 51 -15.17 12.43 2.30
N VAL A 52 -16.03 11.41 2.10
CA VAL A 52 -16.33 10.40 3.13
C VAL A 52 -15.65 9.07 2.82
N LEU A 53 -15.18 8.41 3.87
CA LEU A 53 -14.61 7.07 3.82
C LEU A 53 -15.72 6.05 4.09
N VAL A 54 -15.97 5.14 3.13
CA VAL A 54 -16.93 4.06 3.31
C VAL A 54 -16.21 2.85 3.87
N TYR A 55 -16.66 2.39 5.03
CA TYR A 55 -16.22 1.16 5.67
C TYR A 55 -17.35 0.14 5.66
N GLU A 56 -17.00 -1.13 5.71
CA GLU A 56 -17.94 -2.23 5.90
C GLU A 56 -17.57 -3.03 7.14
N CYS A 57 -18.55 -3.32 7.99
CA CYS A 57 -18.38 -4.19 9.13
C CYS A 57 -18.42 -5.65 8.69
N ALA A 58 -17.37 -6.42 8.96
CA ALA A 58 -17.36 -7.86 8.61
C ALA A 58 -18.30 -8.69 9.50
N LEU A 59 -18.65 -8.19 10.69
CA LEU A 59 -19.56 -8.88 11.62
C LEU A 59 -21.04 -8.59 11.35
N CYS A 60 -21.34 -7.38 10.92
CA CYS A 60 -22.72 -6.96 10.65
C CYS A 60 -23.06 -6.96 9.16
N GLU A 61 -22.05 -7.06 8.29
CA GLU A 61 -22.17 -6.97 6.83
C GLU A 61 -22.86 -5.67 6.37
N ILE A 62 -22.68 -4.59 7.15
CA ILE A 62 -23.22 -3.26 6.83
C ILE A 62 -22.11 -2.31 6.39
N GLN A 63 -22.44 -1.47 5.41
CA GLN A 63 -21.60 -0.35 5.00
C GLN A 63 -22.00 0.92 5.73
N PHE A 64 -21.03 1.72 6.14
CA PHE A 64 -21.23 2.99 6.81
C PHE A 64 -20.15 4.00 6.41
N GLU A 65 -20.54 5.27 6.42
CA GLU A 65 -19.70 6.40 6.01
C GLU A 65 -19.05 7.04 7.24
N VAL A 66 -17.79 7.42 7.11
CA VAL A 66 -16.97 8.02 8.16
C VAL A 66 -16.31 9.25 7.58
N GLU A 67 -16.53 10.40 8.21
CA GLU A 67 -15.80 11.63 7.89
C GLU A 67 -14.33 11.47 8.36
N PRO A 68 -13.34 11.87 7.53
CA PRO A 68 -11.91 11.69 7.84
C PRO A 68 -11.42 12.51 9.04
#